data_AF-A0A0B1RUD9-F1
#
_entry.id   AF-A0A0B1RUD9-F1
#
_cell.length_a   1.000
_cell.length_b   1.000
_cell.length_c   1.000
_cell.angle_alpha   90.00
_cell.angle_beta   90.00
_cell.angle_gamma   90.00
#
_symmetry.space_group_name_H-M   'P 1'
#
loop_
_entity.id
_entity.type
_entity.pdbx_description
1 polymer ?
#
loop_
_entity_poly.entity_id
_entity_poly.type
_entity_poly.pdbx_seq_one_letter_code
_entity_poly.pdbx_strand_id
1 'polypeptide(L)'
;MLSPLKAYENNYICRTDPKDVARVESKTWMVTPDKYETVTHTPAGVEPIMGHWMSPETLSTELDSRFPGCMAGRIMYVIPFSMGPVGGPLSKIGVELTDSNYVVLSMRIMTRVCPEVWDALGNNDFVRCIHSVGLPRPVKQRVINHWPCNPERVLIAHRPAEREIWSFGSGYGGNSLLGKKCFALRIASNIAKDEGWMAEHMLIMGVTRPNGK
;
A
#
# COMPACT_ATOMS: atom_id res chain seq x y z
N MET A 1 -8.25 19.27 1.68
CA MET A 1 -7.18 18.34 1.25
C MET A 1 -6.84 18.56 -0.22
N LEU A 2 -7.82 18.49 -1.13
CA LEU A 2 -7.62 18.84 -2.55
C LEU A 2 -8.12 20.24 -2.87
N SER A 3 -7.34 20.99 -3.65
CA SER A 3 -7.74 22.28 -4.22
C SER A 3 -7.75 22.19 -5.76
N PRO A 4 -8.75 22.74 -6.46
CA PRO A 4 -8.79 22.71 -7.91
C PRO A 4 -7.71 23.60 -8.54
N LEU A 5 -7.09 23.14 -9.62
CA LEU A 5 -6.16 23.91 -10.44
C LEU A 5 -6.90 24.54 -11.63
N LYS A 6 -7.28 25.81 -11.49
CA LYS A 6 -8.15 26.54 -12.44
C LYS A 6 -7.61 26.63 -13.88
N ALA A 7 -6.30 26.45 -14.07
CA ALA A 7 -5.68 26.51 -15.40
C ALA A 7 -5.93 25.25 -16.25
N TYR A 8 -6.41 24.15 -15.65
CA TYR A 8 -6.61 22.88 -16.32
C TYR A 8 -7.97 22.26 -15.95
N GLU A 9 -8.52 21.43 -16.83
CA GLU A 9 -9.79 20.75 -16.59
C GLU A 9 -9.59 19.56 -15.65
N ASN A 10 -10.45 19.41 -14.63
CA ASN A 10 -10.46 18.27 -13.71
C ASN A 10 -9.10 17.94 -13.04
N ASN A 11 -8.27 18.97 -12.80
CA ASN A 11 -6.97 18.84 -12.15
C ASN A 11 -7.00 19.41 -10.73
N TYR A 12 -6.26 18.79 -9.83
CA TYR A 12 -6.26 19.12 -8.40
C TYR A 12 -4.84 19.11 -7.83
N ILE A 13 -4.61 19.94 -6.82
CA ILE A 13 -3.39 19.95 -6.02
C ILE A 13 -3.69 19.48 -4.59
N CYS A 14 -2.81 18.63 -4.07
CA CYS A 14 -2.77 18.26 -2.67
C CYS A 14 -1.44 18.73 -2.08
N ARG A 15 -1.47 19.32 -0.88
CA ARG A 15 -0.27 19.64 -0.10
C ARG A 15 -0.27 18.79 1.15
N THR A 16 0.79 18.02 1.37
CA THR A 16 0.88 17.10 2.51
C THR A 16 1.52 17.78 3.71
N ASP A 17 1.51 17.10 4.86
CA ASP A 17 2.36 17.45 5.98
C ASP A 17 3.83 17.23 5.56
N PRO A 18 4.78 18.15 5.81
CA PRO A 18 6.19 17.98 5.48
C PRO A 18 6.84 16.71 6.07
N LYS A 19 6.26 16.15 7.14
CA LYS A 19 6.70 14.88 7.74
C LYS A 19 6.17 13.64 7.01
N ASP A 20 5.27 13.81 6.03
CA ASP A 20 4.64 12.73 5.27
C ASP A 20 4.72 13.02 3.76
N VAL A 21 5.94 12.92 3.21
CA VAL A 21 6.30 13.33 1.84
C VAL A 21 6.98 12.24 1.02
N ALA A 22 7.28 11.09 1.63
CA ALA A 22 8.05 10.03 0.99
C ALA A 22 7.76 8.66 1.60
N ARG A 23 8.29 7.61 0.97
CA ARG A 23 8.37 6.30 1.59
C ARG A 23 9.31 6.35 2.79
N VAL A 24 8.96 5.68 3.88
CA VAL A 24 9.80 5.58 5.07
C VAL A 24 10.33 4.15 5.16
N GLU A 25 11.45 3.88 4.50
CA GLU A 25 11.99 2.52 4.36
C GLU A 25 12.34 1.91 5.72
N SER A 26 12.86 2.70 6.67
CA SER A 26 13.12 2.30 8.06
C SER A 26 11.86 1.94 8.88
N LYS A 27 10.67 2.18 8.34
CA LYS A 27 9.36 1.81 8.92
C LYS A 27 8.58 0.83 8.04
N THR A 28 9.26 0.24 7.05
CA THR A 28 8.69 -0.73 6.11
C THR A 28 9.26 -2.12 6.40
N TRP A 29 8.39 -3.09 6.65
CA TRP A 29 8.74 -4.40 7.19
C TRP A 29 8.09 -5.53 6.39
N MET A 30 8.80 -6.64 6.25
CA MET A 30 8.22 -7.93 5.91
C MET A 30 8.10 -8.75 7.19
N VAL A 31 7.02 -9.53 7.30
CA VAL A 31 6.68 -10.31 8.48
C VAL A 31 6.54 -11.76 8.08
N THR A 32 7.52 -12.56 8.45
CA THR A 32 7.62 -14.00 8.17
C THR A 32 7.96 -14.75 9.46
N PRO A 33 7.52 -16.01 9.64
CA PRO A 33 7.85 -16.79 10.84
C PRO A 33 9.36 -16.90 11.08
N ASP A 34 10.12 -17.20 10.02
CA ASP A 34 11.58 -17.18 10.06
C ASP A 34 12.11 -15.85 9.47
N LYS A 35 13.06 -15.24 10.18
CA LYS A 35 13.78 -14.05 9.74
C LYS A 35 14.45 -14.22 8.38
N TYR A 36 15.03 -15.40 8.13
CA TYR A 36 15.86 -15.64 6.95
C TYR A 36 15.04 -15.95 5.68
N GLU A 37 13.72 -16.06 5.79
CA GLU A 37 12.82 -16.01 4.63
C GLU A 37 12.70 -14.58 4.06
N THR A 38 12.97 -13.56 4.88
CA THR A 38 12.90 -12.15 4.48
C THR A 38 14.29 -11.57 4.18
N VAL A 39 15.24 -11.72 5.11
CA VAL A 39 16.55 -11.06 5.02
C VAL A 39 17.67 -12.07 4.86
N THR A 40 18.73 -11.67 4.17
CA THR A 40 19.95 -12.48 4.06
C THR A 40 20.71 -12.54 5.38
N HIS A 41 21.51 -13.59 5.58
CA HIS A 41 22.48 -13.63 6.67
C HIS A 41 23.47 -12.47 6.54
N THR A 42 23.54 -11.61 7.57
CA THR A 42 24.53 -10.53 7.68
C THR A 42 25.43 -10.77 8.89
N PRO A 43 26.69 -10.29 8.89
CA PRO A 43 27.54 -10.31 10.07
C PRO A 43 26.91 -9.58 11.26
N ALA A 44 27.33 -9.93 12.48
CA ALA A 44 26.85 -9.26 13.69
C ALA A 44 27.09 -7.74 13.63
N GLY A 45 26.07 -6.96 13.99
CA GLY A 45 26.11 -5.49 13.95
C GLY A 45 25.93 -4.86 12.56
N VAL A 46 25.76 -5.66 11.50
CA VAL A 46 25.49 -5.15 10.15
C VAL A 46 24.00 -5.15 9.87
N GLU A 47 23.45 -3.96 9.67
CA GLU A 47 22.06 -3.77 9.26
C GLU A 47 21.84 -4.30 7.84
N PRO A 48 20.84 -5.17 7.61
CA PRO A 48 20.50 -5.64 6.28
C PRO A 48 20.05 -4.49 5.37
N ILE A 49 20.64 -4.40 4.17
CA ILE A 49 20.27 -3.37 3.18
C ILE A 49 19.14 -3.81 2.22
N MET A 50 18.84 -5.10 2.17
CA MET A 50 17.88 -5.67 1.20
C MET A 50 16.42 -5.61 1.69
N GLY A 51 16.19 -5.31 2.96
CA GLY A 51 14.87 -5.22 3.57
C GLY A 51 14.93 -5.37 5.08
N HIS A 52 13.82 -5.06 5.75
CA HIS A 52 13.68 -5.22 7.19
C HIS A 52 12.69 -6.34 7.52
N TRP A 53 13.03 -7.13 8.54
CA TRP A 53 12.17 -8.18 9.08
C TRP A 53 11.63 -7.79 10.45
N MET A 54 10.36 -8.13 10.70
CA MET A 54 9.70 -8.01 11.99
C MET A 54 9.01 -9.35 12.31
N SER A 55 9.10 -9.82 13.56
CA SER A 55 8.44 -11.08 13.94
C SER A 55 6.90 -10.95 13.95
N PRO A 56 6.15 -12.04 13.73
CA PRO A 56 4.69 -12.02 13.82
C PRO A 56 4.15 -11.51 15.17
N GLU A 57 4.81 -11.85 16.27
CA GLU A 57 4.42 -11.43 17.63
C GLU A 57 4.63 -9.93 17.83
N THR A 58 5.75 -9.42 17.31
CA THR A 58 6.05 -7.98 17.31
C THR A 58 5.01 -7.23 16.48
N LEU A 59 4.67 -7.75 15.29
CA LEU A 59 3.61 -7.16 14.47
C LEU A 59 2.29 -7.12 15.23
N SER A 60 1.88 -8.21 15.89
CA SER A 60 0.63 -8.24 16.66
C SER A 60 0.59 -7.11 17.69
N THR A 61 1.67 -6.93 18.45
CA THR A 61 1.80 -5.85 19.43
C THR A 61 1.72 -4.47 18.78
N GLU A 62 2.38 -4.31 17.62
CA GLU A 62 2.37 -3.05 16.86
C GLU A 62 0.98 -2.73 16.31
N LEU A 63 0.20 -3.73 15.88
CA LEU A 63 -1.16 -3.59 15.40
C LEU A 63 -2.12 -3.22 16.54
N ASP A 64 -2.07 -3.94 17.66
CA ASP A 64 -2.90 -3.69 18.85
C ASP A 64 -2.67 -2.29 19.44
N SER A 65 -1.44 -1.80 19.36
CA SER A 65 -1.15 -0.45 19.84
C SER A 65 -1.68 0.66 18.91
N ARG A 66 -1.96 0.36 17.62
CA ARG A 66 -2.22 1.37 16.58
C ARG A 66 -3.65 1.39 16.06
N PHE A 67 -4.19 0.23 15.70
CA PHE A 67 -5.43 0.12 14.93
C PHE A 67 -6.72 0.23 15.75
N PRO A 68 -6.80 -0.20 17.03
CA PRO A 68 -8.02 -0.04 17.82
C PRO A 68 -8.48 1.42 17.87
N GLY A 69 -9.69 1.67 17.34
CA GLY A 69 -10.29 3.00 17.30
C GLY A 69 -9.62 4.01 16.36
N CYS A 70 -8.64 3.62 15.51
CA CYS A 70 -7.88 4.55 14.69
C CYS A 70 -8.71 5.35 13.67
N MET A 71 -9.84 4.78 13.24
CA MET A 71 -10.79 5.42 12.32
C MET A 71 -11.99 6.07 13.03
N ALA A 72 -11.98 6.20 14.36
CA ALA A 72 -13.13 6.76 15.10
C ALA A 72 -13.53 8.14 14.54
N GLY A 73 -14.82 8.30 14.23
CA GLY A 73 -15.36 9.52 13.61
C GLY A 73 -14.87 9.78 12.17
N ARG A 74 -14.35 8.76 11.48
CA ARG A 74 -14.01 8.79 10.04
C ARG A 74 -14.79 7.71 9.30
N ILE A 75 -14.94 7.91 7.99
CA ILE A 75 -15.51 6.91 7.09
C ILE A 75 -14.41 5.88 6.79
N MET A 76 -14.71 4.60 6.93
CA MET A 76 -13.91 3.53 6.34
C MET A 76 -14.44 3.27 4.93
N TYR A 77 -13.60 3.51 3.93
CA TYR A 77 -13.88 3.17 2.54
C TYR A 77 -13.42 1.74 2.27
N VAL A 78 -14.21 0.99 1.49
CA VAL A 78 -13.86 -0.34 0.98
C VAL A 78 -13.58 -0.19 -0.51
N ILE A 79 -12.36 -0.47 -0.94
CA ILE A 79 -11.90 -0.30 -2.32
C ILE A 79 -11.52 -1.68 -2.88
N PRO A 80 -12.42 -2.39 -3.55
CA PRO A 80 -12.05 -3.54 -4.37
C PRO A 80 -11.28 -3.04 -5.60
N PHE A 81 -10.14 -3.65 -5.91
CA PHE A 81 -9.36 -3.27 -7.07
C PHE A 81 -8.67 -4.45 -7.76
N SER A 82 -8.52 -4.35 -9.08
CA SER A 82 -7.72 -5.28 -9.88
C SER A 82 -6.34 -4.70 -10.23
N MET A 83 -5.30 -5.48 -9.98
CA MET A 83 -3.94 -5.27 -10.47
C MET A 83 -3.78 -5.96 -11.82
N GLY A 84 -3.92 -5.16 -12.88
CA GLY A 84 -4.01 -5.65 -14.27
C GLY A 84 -5.44 -5.57 -14.82
N PRO A 85 -5.65 -5.89 -16.11
CA PRO A 85 -6.99 -5.95 -16.70
C PRO A 85 -7.92 -6.86 -15.89
N VAL A 86 -9.17 -6.43 -15.64
CA VAL A 86 -10.13 -7.24 -14.87
C VAL A 86 -10.35 -8.59 -15.57
N GLY A 87 -10.22 -9.69 -14.83
CA GLY A 87 -10.30 -11.05 -15.38
C GLY A 87 -9.08 -11.51 -16.19
N GLY A 88 -8.01 -10.70 -16.27
CA GLY A 88 -6.78 -11.07 -16.96
C GLY A 88 -6.06 -12.26 -16.28
N PRO A 89 -5.38 -13.13 -17.03
CA PRO A 89 -4.78 -14.37 -16.49
C PRO A 89 -3.66 -14.12 -15.47
N LEU A 90 -2.98 -12.99 -15.56
CA LEU A 90 -1.95 -12.55 -14.59
C LEU A 90 -2.49 -11.56 -13.55
N SER A 91 -3.78 -11.21 -13.62
CA SER A 91 -4.33 -10.18 -12.76
C SER A 91 -4.62 -10.74 -11.38
N LYS A 92 -4.39 -9.91 -10.37
CA LYS A 92 -4.64 -10.25 -8.97
C LYS A 92 -5.54 -9.19 -8.36
N ILE A 93 -6.48 -9.62 -7.53
CA ILE A 93 -7.45 -8.73 -6.87
C ILE A 93 -6.98 -8.45 -5.44
N GLY A 94 -7.17 -7.21 -5.01
CA GLY A 94 -7.03 -6.78 -3.63
C GLY A 94 -8.24 -5.99 -3.17
N VAL A 95 -8.44 -5.92 -1.86
CA VAL A 95 -9.45 -5.06 -1.24
C VAL A 95 -8.75 -4.18 -0.22
N GLU A 96 -8.81 -2.87 -0.43
CA GLU A 96 -8.21 -1.88 0.45
C GLU A 96 -9.25 -1.19 1.34
N LEU A 97 -9.04 -1.28 2.66
CA LEU A 97 -9.74 -0.50 3.66
C LEU A 97 -8.94 0.75 3.98
N THR A 98 -9.56 1.93 3.91
CA THR A 98 -8.88 3.20 4.16
C THR A 98 -9.79 4.24 4.78
N ASP A 99 -9.26 5.10 5.64
CA ASP A 99 -9.95 6.29 6.17
C ASP A 99 -9.60 7.60 5.44
N SER A 100 -8.94 7.49 4.28
CA SER A 100 -8.47 8.62 3.48
C SER A 100 -9.20 8.71 2.14
N ASN A 101 -9.88 9.83 1.92
CA ASN A 101 -10.51 10.12 0.63
C ASN A 101 -9.47 10.36 -0.49
N TYR A 102 -8.28 10.88 -0.17
CA TYR A 102 -7.19 10.99 -1.13
C TYR A 102 -6.77 9.62 -1.66
N VAL A 103 -6.64 8.64 -0.77
CA VAL A 103 -6.30 7.25 -1.14
C VAL A 103 -7.36 6.67 -2.06
N VAL A 104 -8.65 6.84 -1.75
CA VAL A 104 -9.76 6.41 -2.62
C VAL A 104 -9.62 6.99 -4.04
N LEU A 105 -9.44 8.31 -4.15
CA LEU A 105 -9.34 9.00 -5.44
C LEU A 105 -8.10 8.55 -6.23
N SER A 106 -6.96 8.40 -5.56
CA SER A 106 -5.72 7.96 -6.20
C SER A 106 -5.75 6.49 -6.59
N MET A 107 -6.33 5.60 -5.77
CA MET A 107 -6.49 4.18 -6.12
C MET A 107 -7.38 4.00 -7.34
N ARG A 108 -8.44 4.80 -7.51
CA ARG A 108 -9.27 4.80 -8.72
C ARG A 108 -8.51 5.18 -10.00
N ILE A 109 -7.46 6.00 -9.89
CA ILE A 109 -6.61 6.37 -11.04
C ILE A 109 -5.58 5.26 -11.31
N MET A 110 -4.96 4.74 -10.24
CA MET A 110 -3.80 3.85 -10.35
C MET A 110 -4.17 2.37 -10.58
N THR A 111 -5.40 1.99 -10.26
CA THR A 111 -5.90 0.61 -10.33
C THR A 111 -7.28 0.58 -10.98
N ARG A 112 -7.80 -0.62 -11.29
CA ARG A 112 -9.17 -0.75 -11.80
C ARG A 112 -10.10 -0.90 -10.59
N VAL A 113 -10.92 0.12 -10.34
CA VAL A 113 -11.96 0.13 -9.31
C VAL A 113 -13.31 0.28 -10.00
N CYS A 114 -13.98 -0.84 -10.23
CA CYS A 114 -15.25 -0.91 -10.95
C CYS A 114 -16.07 -2.13 -10.50
N PRO A 115 -17.39 -2.16 -10.76
CA PRO A 115 -18.25 -3.25 -10.32
C PRO A 115 -17.77 -4.64 -10.76
N GLU A 116 -17.20 -4.75 -11.96
CA GLU A 116 -16.72 -6.00 -12.54
C GLU A 116 -15.59 -6.66 -11.73
N VAL A 117 -14.92 -5.90 -10.84
CA VAL A 117 -13.95 -6.47 -9.90
C VAL A 117 -14.62 -7.40 -8.90
N TRP A 118 -15.85 -7.11 -8.46
CA TRP A 118 -16.61 -8.00 -7.59
C TRP A 118 -16.99 -9.29 -8.30
N ASP A 119 -17.46 -9.18 -9.53
CA ASP A 119 -17.83 -10.33 -10.36
C ASP A 119 -16.61 -11.23 -10.61
N ALA A 120 -15.46 -10.63 -10.93
CA ALA A 120 -14.21 -11.35 -11.12
C ALA A 120 -13.66 -11.97 -9.81
N LEU A 121 -13.89 -11.33 -8.66
CA LEU A 121 -13.48 -11.86 -7.36
C LEU A 121 -14.31 -13.09 -6.99
N GLY A 122 -15.64 -13.01 -7.08
CA GLY A 122 -16.53 -14.07 -6.63
C GLY A 122 -16.23 -14.48 -5.18
N ASN A 123 -15.98 -15.79 -4.97
CA ASN A 123 -15.58 -16.35 -3.68
C ASN A 123 -14.08 -16.65 -3.58
N ASN A 124 -13.26 -16.15 -4.51
CA ASN A 124 -11.82 -16.38 -4.51
C ASN A 124 -11.12 -15.56 -3.42
N ASP A 125 -9.89 -15.98 -3.07
CA ASP A 125 -9.03 -15.22 -2.17
C ASP A 125 -8.48 -13.95 -2.84
N PHE A 126 -8.14 -12.95 -2.02
CA PHE A 126 -7.65 -11.65 -2.45
C PHE A 126 -6.60 -11.12 -1.49
N VAL A 127 -5.82 -10.13 -1.93
CA VAL A 127 -4.85 -9.46 -1.06
C VAL A 127 -5.58 -8.47 -0.15
N ARG A 128 -5.49 -8.70 1.16
CA ARG A 128 -6.10 -7.89 2.21
C ARG A 128 -5.23 -6.67 2.49
N CYS A 129 -5.73 -5.50 2.17
CA CYS A 129 -5.02 -4.23 2.33
C CYS A 129 -5.72 -3.39 3.39
N ILE A 130 -5.04 -3.06 4.49
CA ILE A 130 -5.59 -2.27 5.59
C ILE A 130 -4.73 -1.03 5.78
N HIS A 131 -5.34 0.14 5.62
CA HIS A 131 -4.69 1.44 5.73
C HIS A 131 -5.44 2.36 6.69
N SER A 132 -4.73 3.08 7.56
CA SER A 132 -5.27 4.24 8.26
C SER A 132 -4.24 5.36 8.34
N VAL A 133 -4.70 6.60 8.19
CA VAL A 133 -3.87 7.79 8.48
C VAL A 133 -3.49 7.92 9.96
N GLY A 134 -4.12 7.13 10.84
CA GLY A 134 -3.78 7.05 12.26
C GLY A 134 -4.18 8.29 13.08
N LEU A 135 -5.28 8.95 12.69
CA LEU A 135 -5.69 10.23 13.28
C LEU A 135 -7.19 10.29 13.61
N PRO A 136 -7.69 9.54 14.62
CA PRO A 136 -9.11 9.50 14.97
C PRO A 136 -9.66 10.86 15.43
N ARG A 137 -11.00 11.00 15.41
CA ARG A 137 -11.70 12.19 15.92
C ARG A 137 -12.17 11.99 17.37
N PRO A 138 -12.21 13.06 18.20
CA PRO A 138 -11.73 14.41 17.92
C PRO A 138 -10.21 14.45 17.77
N VAL A 139 -9.71 15.22 16.81
CA VAL A 139 -8.28 15.28 16.51
C VAL A 139 -7.57 16.03 17.64
N LYS A 140 -6.63 15.35 18.32
CA LYS A 140 -5.90 15.90 19.48
C LYS A 140 -4.60 16.64 19.13
N GLN A 141 -4.19 16.60 17.86
CA GLN A 141 -2.96 17.23 17.38
C GLN A 141 -3.24 18.20 16.22
N ARG A 142 -2.34 19.15 15.98
CA ARG A 142 -2.45 20.08 14.86
C ARG A 142 -2.36 19.34 13.53
N VAL A 143 -3.31 19.61 12.63
CA VAL A 143 -3.27 19.11 11.25
C VAL A 143 -2.62 20.16 10.35
N ILE A 144 -1.50 19.81 9.72
CA ILE A 144 -0.78 20.68 8.79
C ILE A 144 -1.34 20.47 7.38
N ASN A 145 -1.55 21.55 6.61
CA ASN A 145 -2.02 21.52 5.22
C ASN A 145 -3.32 20.72 4.96
N HIS A 146 -4.16 20.54 5.99
CA HIS A 146 -5.33 19.65 5.92
C HIS A 146 -4.97 18.20 5.53
N TRP A 147 -3.80 17.73 5.95
CA TRP A 147 -3.27 16.39 5.70
C TRP A 147 -3.18 15.59 7.01
N PRO A 148 -4.15 14.68 7.29
CA PRO A 148 -4.08 13.75 8.40
C PRO A 148 -2.95 12.76 8.21
N CYS A 149 -2.04 12.68 9.18
CA CYS A 149 -1.01 11.66 9.29
C CYS A 149 -0.58 11.51 10.75
N ASN A 150 0.16 10.45 11.05
CA ASN A 150 0.80 10.17 12.33
C ASN A 150 2.27 9.76 12.12
N PRO A 151 3.17 10.73 11.84
CA PRO A 151 4.56 10.45 11.45
C PRO A 151 5.35 9.65 12.50
N GLU A 152 5.03 9.82 13.78
CA GLU A 152 5.74 9.17 14.89
C GLU A 152 5.43 7.66 14.98
N ARG A 153 4.28 7.24 14.45
CA ARG A 153 3.78 5.86 14.56
C ARG A 153 3.70 5.14 13.22
N VAL A 154 4.33 5.69 12.18
CA VAL A 154 4.32 5.09 10.83
C VAL A 154 4.77 3.64 10.89
N LEU A 155 3.99 2.77 10.25
CA LEU A 155 4.25 1.34 10.10
C LEU A 155 3.71 0.90 8.74
N ILE A 156 4.53 0.24 7.92
CA ILE A 156 4.10 -0.41 6.69
C ILE A 156 4.58 -1.86 6.74
N ALA A 157 3.70 -2.80 7.07
CA ALA A 157 4.01 -4.21 7.23
C ALA A 157 3.37 -5.06 6.13
N HIS A 158 4.07 -6.13 5.74
CA HIS A 158 3.64 -7.06 4.70
C HIS A 158 3.73 -8.48 5.24
N ARG A 159 2.64 -9.22 5.15
CA ARG A 159 2.51 -10.63 5.56
C ARG A 159 2.30 -11.45 4.30
N PRO A 160 3.38 -11.93 3.65
CA PRO A 160 3.28 -12.55 2.33
C PRO A 160 2.47 -13.84 2.34
N ALA A 161 2.65 -14.71 3.35
CA ALA A 161 1.94 -15.99 3.46
C ALA A 161 0.43 -15.78 3.58
N GLU A 162 0.01 -14.77 4.33
CA GLU A 162 -1.40 -14.44 4.56
C GLU A 162 -1.94 -13.41 3.58
N ARG A 163 -1.14 -13.00 2.59
CA ARG A 163 -1.52 -12.01 1.57
C ARG A 163 -2.11 -10.74 2.17
N GLU A 164 -1.45 -10.25 3.22
CA GLU A 164 -1.90 -9.11 4.01
C GLU A 164 -0.91 -7.95 3.94
N ILE A 165 -1.46 -6.74 3.88
CA ILE A 165 -0.72 -5.49 3.92
C ILE A 165 -1.36 -4.61 4.97
N TRP A 166 -0.55 -4.16 5.93
CA TRP A 166 -0.97 -3.28 7.02
C TRP A 166 -0.18 -1.98 6.95
N SER A 167 -0.87 -0.85 6.81
CA SER A 167 -0.26 0.47 6.74
C SER A 167 -0.92 1.45 7.70
N PHE A 168 -0.10 2.15 8.47
CA PHE A 168 -0.56 3.08 9.49
C PHE A 168 0.25 4.37 9.45
N GLY A 169 -0.44 5.50 9.64
CA GLY A 169 0.16 6.79 9.99
C GLY A 169 0.67 7.62 8.80
N SER A 170 0.67 7.10 7.57
CA SER A 170 1.09 7.86 6.38
C SER A 170 0.00 7.82 5.32
N GLY A 171 -0.42 8.99 4.84
CA GLY A 171 -1.34 9.12 3.72
C GLY A 171 -0.63 9.16 2.36
N TYR A 172 0.70 9.10 2.33
CA TYR A 172 1.50 9.44 1.16
C TYR A 172 1.80 8.25 0.24
N GLY A 173 1.39 8.36 -1.03
CA GLY A 173 1.91 7.60 -2.16
C GLY A 173 2.13 6.11 -1.90
N GLY A 174 3.38 5.66 -1.90
CA GLY A 174 3.72 4.23 -1.75
C GLY A 174 3.42 3.62 -0.37
N ASN A 175 3.12 4.43 0.64
CA ASN A 175 2.74 3.95 1.98
C ASN A 175 1.23 3.75 2.07
N SER A 176 0.44 4.48 1.28
CA SER A 176 -1.03 4.50 1.39
C SER A 176 -1.75 3.92 0.19
N LEU A 177 -1.18 3.95 -1.02
CA LEU A 177 -1.74 3.32 -2.21
C LEU A 177 -1.26 1.85 -2.24
N LEU A 178 -1.93 0.97 -1.51
CA LEU A 178 -1.39 -0.35 -1.17
C LEU A 178 -1.24 -1.27 -2.39
N GLY A 179 -2.03 -1.03 -3.45
CA GLY A 179 -1.84 -1.67 -4.75
C GLY A 179 -0.46 -1.39 -5.39
N LYS A 180 0.15 -0.23 -5.16
CA LYS A 180 1.27 0.30 -5.96
C LYS A 180 2.62 -0.37 -5.69
N LYS A 181 3.09 -0.39 -4.44
CA LYS A 181 4.42 -0.91 -4.07
C LYS A 181 4.30 -2.10 -3.12
N CYS A 182 3.42 -1.96 -2.13
CA CYS A 182 3.18 -3.01 -1.15
C CYS A 182 2.66 -4.28 -1.82
N PHE A 183 1.63 -4.16 -2.65
CA PHE A 183 1.10 -5.30 -3.41
C PHE A 183 1.98 -5.58 -4.63
N ALA A 184 1.99 -4.71 -5.65
CA ALA A 184 2.55 -5.01 -6.97
C ALA A 184 4.03 -5.44 -7.00
N LEU A 185 4.80 -5.17 -5.94
CA LEU A 185 6.17 -5.63 -5.82
C LEU A 185 6.35 -6.58 -4.64
N ARG A 186 6.06 -6.18 -3.40
CA ARG A 186 6.49 -6.98 -2.23
C ARG A 186 5.66 -8.25 -2.04
N ILE A 187 4.33 -8.13 -2.05
CA ILE A 187 3.45 -9.30 -1.99
C ILE A 187 3.50 -10.06 -3.32
N ALA A 188 3.44 -9.34 -4.44
CA ALA A 188 3.45 -9.93 -5.77
C ALA A 188 4.73 -10.74 -6.04
N SER A 189 5.92 -10.31 -5.60
CA SER A 189 7.15 -11.08 -5.81
C SER A 189 7.16 -12.40 -5.03
N ASN A 190 6.54 -12.43 -3.85
CA ASN A 190 6.35 -13.67 -3.09
C ASN A 190 5.36 -14.60 -3.82
N ILE A 191 4.21 -14.08 -4.23
CA ILE A 191 3.24 -14.85 -5.03
C ILE A 191 3.90 -15.37 -6.32
N ALA A 192 4.70 -14.54 -6.98
CA ALA A 192 5.39 -14.86 -8.22
C ALA A 192 6.43 -15.97 -8.03
N LYS A 193 7.17 -15.94 -6.92
CA LYS A 193 8.09 -17.01 -6.52
C LYS A 193 7.36 -18.34 -6.34
N ASP A 194 6.19 -18.33 -5.72
CA ASP A 194 5.41 -19.54 -5.46
C ASP A 194 4.74 -20.09 -6.73
N GLU A 195 4.31 -19.21 -7.63
CA GLU A 195 3.55 -19.55 -8.84
C GLU A 195 4.40 -19.65 -10.12
N GLY A 196 5.69 -19.34 -10.06
CA GLY A 196 6.62 -19.47 -11.20
C GLY A 196 6.58 -18.33 -12.23
N TRP A 197 6.31 -17.09 -11.81
CA TRP A 197 6.37 -15.88 -12.65
C TRP A 197 7.24 -14.79 -12.01
N MET A 198 7.24 -13.56 -12.55
CA MET A 198 8.06 -12.45 -12.03
C MET A 198 7.26 -11.17 -11.80
N ALA A 199 7.45 -10.52 -10.65
CA ALA A 199 6.90 -9.22 -10.31
C ALA A 199 8.03 -8.20 -10.12
N GLU A 200 8.31 -7.42 -11.17
CA GLU A 200 9.53 -6.63 -11.27
C GLU A 200 9.30 -5.13 -11.26
N HIS A 201 10.32 -4.39 -10.79
CA HIS A 201 10.34 -2.94 -10.89
C HIS A 201 10.85 -2.47 -12.26
N MET A 202 10.12 -2.81 -13.32
CA MET A 202 10.50 -2.54 -14.71
C MET A 202 9.46 -1.70 -15.44
N LEU A 203 9.93 -0.88 -16.39
CA LEU A 203 9.05 -0.28 -17.40
C LEU A 203 8.82 -1.28 -18.53
N ILE A 204 7.68 -1.17 -19.22
CA ILE A 204 7.38 -1.91 -20.44
C ILE A 204 7.14 -0.89 -21.55
N MET A 205 7.83 -1.04 -22.68
CA MET A 205 7.64 -0.19 -23.86
C MET A 205 7.66 -1.01 -25.14
N GLY A 206 6.84 -0.60 -26.11
CA GLY A 206 6.90 -1.09 -27.48
C GLY A 206 7.78 -0.18 -28.34
N VAL A 207 8.61 -0.75 -29.20
CA VAL A 207 9.46 -0.02 -30.14
C VAL A 207 9.13 -0.48 -31.55
N THR A 208 8.66 0.43 -32.39
CA THR A 208 8.38 0.16 -33.80
C THR A 208 9.44 0.84 -34.66
N ARG A 209 10.20 0.08 -35.43
CA ARG A 209 11.18 0.57 -36.40
C ARG A 209 10.48 1.16 -37.62
N PRO A 210 11.15 1.99 -38.44
CA PRO A 210 10.57 2.53 -39.67
C PRO A 210 10.04 1.47 -40.66
N ASN A 211 10.57 0.25 -40.60
CA ASN A 211 10.09 -0.88 -41.41
C ASN A 211 8.91 -1.65 -40.79
N GLY A 212 8.31 -1.14 -39.70
CA GLY A 212 7.15 -1.73 -39.04
C GLY A 212 7.44 -2.89 -38.08
N LYS A 213 8.72 -3.23 -37.82
CA LYS A 213 9.11 -4.26 -36.85
C LYS A 213 9.14 -3.72 -35.42
#